data_AF-A0A2N0X5F1-F1
#
_entry.id   AF-A0A2N0X5F1-F1
#
_cell.length_a   1.000
_cell.length_b   1.000
_cell.length_c   1.000
_cell.angle_alpha   90.00
_cell.angle_beta   90.00
_cell.angle_gamma   90.00
#
_symmetry.space_group_name_H-M   'P 1'
#
loop_
_entity.id
_entity.type
_entity.pdbx_description
1 polymer ?
#
loop_
_entity_poly.entity_id
_entity_poly.type
_entity_poly.pdbx_seq_one_letter_code
_entity_poly.pdbx_strand_id
1 'polypeptide(L)'
;MNKDFFSWVEEYLADGDWPSLYDVYRFFGYDPFAPTREEIAASINAIFATGKLKIMLVNPVIKKVFTPGEADVEEVIEEVASQDPDFSMMAYFIDVIKD
;
A
#
# COMPACT_ATOMS: atom_id res chain seq x y z
N MET A 1 -22.59 1.64 5.56
CA MET A 1 -22.10 0.27 5.38
C MET A 1 -20.58 0.37 5.41
N ASN A 2 -19.89 -0.18 6.41
CA ASN A 2 -18.42 -0.18 6.39
C ASN A 2 -18.01 -1.13 5.26
N LYS A 3 -17.47 -0.56 4.18
CA LYS A 3 -16.95 -1.31 3.06
C LYS A 3 -15.69 -2.04 3.54
N ASP A 4 -15.59 -3.33 3.29
CA ASP A 4 -14.36 -4.08 3.56
C ASP A 4 -13.23 -3.53 2.67
N PHE A 5 -12.02 -3.47 3.22
CA PHE A 5 -10.85 -2.91 2.55
C PHE A 5 -10.53 -3.63 1.24
N PHE A 6 -10.66 -4.96 1.20
CA PHE A 6 -10.39 -5.73 -0.01
C PHE A 6 -11.36 -5.38 -1.13
N SER A 7 -12.67 -5.36 -0.85
CA SER A 7 -13.70 -4.94 -1.80
C SER A 7 -13.48 -3.50 -2.30
N TRP A 8 -12.94 -2.61 -1.46
CA TRP A 8 -12.59 -1.26 -1.88
C TRP A 8 -11.45 -1.24 -2.90
N VAL A 9 -10.41 -2.05 -2.70
CA VAL A 9 -9.31 -2.19 -3.67
C VAL A 9 -9.80 -2.77 -4.99
N GLU A 10 -10.63 -3.83 -4.95
CA GLU A 10 -11.16 -4.45 -6.17
C GLU A 10 -11.97 -3.47 -7.04
N GLU A 11 -12.77 -2.59 -6.42
CA GLU A 11 -13.51 -1.56 -7.15
C GLU A 11 -12.57 -0.52 -7.79
N TYR A 12 -11.51 -0.11 -7.09
CA TYR A 12 -10.50 0.81 -7.63
C TYR A 12 -9.85 0.24 -8.91
N LEU A 13 -9.51 -1.06 -8.87
CA LEU A 13 -8.93 -1.79 -10.00
C LEU A 13 -9.92 -1.97 -11.15
N ALA A 14 -11.21 -2.15 -10.85
CA ALA A 14 -12.25 -2.27 -11.87
C ALA A 14 -12.42 -0.98 -12.69
N ASP A 15 -12.13 0.17 -12.09
CA ASP A 15 -12.09 1.48 -12.76
C ASP A 15 -10.82 1.69 -13.61
N GLY A 16 -9.90 0.72 -13.61
CA GLY A 16 -8.69 0.72 -14.42
C GLY A 16 -7.51 1.47 -13.82
N ASP A 17 -7.53 1.75 -12.52
CA ASP A 17 -6.46 2.40 -11.79
C ASP A 17 -5.99 1.56 -10.59
N TRP A 18 -4.76 1.79 -10.13
CA TRP A 18 -4.24 1.14 -8.92
C TRP A 18 -4.33 2.09 -7.73
N PRO A 19 -4.95 1.68 -6.61
CA PRO A 19 -4.89 2.49 -5.40
C PRO A 19 -3.45 2.55 -4.91
N SER A 20 -2.98 3.75 -4.62
CA SER A 20 -1.68 3.96 -4.01
C SER A 20 -1.75 3.83 -2.49
N LEU A 21 -0.62 3.72 -1.80
CA LEU A 21 -0.60 3.81 -0.33
C LEU A 21 -1.22 5.13 0.17
N TYR A 22 -1.20 6.20 -0.65
CA TYR A 22 -1.82 7.49 -0.35
C TYR A 22 -3.34 7.35 -0.21
N ASP A 23 -3.94 6.59 -1.14
CA ASP A 23 -5.37 6.30 -1.14
C ASP A 23 -5.74 5.39 0.02
N VAL A 24 -4.86 4.46 0.40
CA VAL A 24 -5.03 3.60 1.57
C VAL A 24 -5.05 4.41 2.87
N TYR A 25 -4.15 5.39 3.02
CA TYR A 25 -4.17 6.29 4.19
C TYR A 25 -5.48 7.05 4.30
N ARG A 26 -5.97 7.59 3.17
CA ARG A 26 -7.28 8.25 3.10
C ARG A 26 -8.43 7.31 3.43
N PHE A 27 -8.38 6.06 2.98
CA PHE A 27 -9.39 5.06 3.29
C PHE A 27 -9.51 4.82 4.81
N PHE A 28 -8.39 4.77 5.53
CA PHE A 28 -8.37 4.64 6.99
C PHE A 28 -8.56 5.95 7.76
N GLY A 29 -8.66 7.09 7.06
CA GLY A 29 -8.86 8.40 7.67
C GLY A 29 -7.60 9.06 8.23
N TYR A 30 -6.41 8.61 7.81
CA TYR A 30 -5.12 9.20 8.17
C TYR A 30 -4.80 10.43 7.31
N ASP A 31 -3.88 11.28 7.77
CA ASP A 31 -3.33 12.35 6.94
C ASP A 31 -2.36 11.76 5.92
N PRO A 32 -2.70 11.76 4.62
CA PRO A 32 -1.88 11.08 3.63
C PRO A 32 -0.62 11.89 3.23
N PHE A 33 -0.47 13.13 3.71
CA PHE A 33 0.73 13.94 3.50
C PHE A 33 1.70 13.93 4.69
N ALA A 34 1.26 13.41 5.84
CA ALA A 34 2.07 13.31 7.04
C ALA A 34 1.66 12.09 7.90
N PRO A 35 1.61 10.87 7.33
CA PRO A 35 1.24 9.70 8.10
C PRO A 35 2.33 9.39 9.12
N THR A 36 1.92 9.01 10.33
CA THR A 36 2.85 8.54 11.36
C THR A 36 3.40 7.16 11.00
N ARG A 37 4.53 6.77 11.59
CA ARG A 37 5.11 5.43 11.34
C ARG A 37 4.11 4.34 11.71
N GLU A 38 3.38 4.51 12.80
CA GLU A 38 2.33 3.59 13.25
C GLU A 38 1.19 3.47 12.25
N GLU A 39 0.74 4.56 11.62
CA GLU A 39 -0.31 4.56 10.59
C GLU A 39 0.16 3.90 9.29
N ILE A 40 1.41 4.13 8.89
CA ILE A 40 2.03 3.44 7.76
C ILE A 40 2.06 1.93 8.04
N ALA A 41 2.57 1.53 9.21
CA ALA A 41 2.65 0.13 9.63
C ALA A 41 1.26 -0.52 9.69
N ALA A 42 0.26 0.18 10.24
CA ALA A 42 -1.12 -0.31 10.30
C ALA A 42 -1.71 -0.53 8.89
N SER A 43 -1.44 0.39 7.96
CA SER A 43 -1.92 0.30 6.58
C SER A 43 -1.29 -0.90 5.84
N ILE A 44 0.02 -1.09 5.95
CA ILE A 44 0.74 -2.23 5.36
C ILE A 44 0.24 -3.54 5.96
N ASN A 45 0.08 -3.60 7.28
CA ASN A 45 -0.49 -4.75 7.96
C ASN A 45 -1.92 -5.06 7.49
N ALA A 46 -2.76 -4.04 7.29
CA ALA A 46 -4.11 -4.24 6.79
C ALA A 46 -4.11 -4.82 5.36
N ILE A 47 -3.19 -4.37 4.50
CA ILE A 47 -2.99 -4.93 3.16
C ILE A 47 -2.56 -6.41 3.27
N PHE A 48 -1.55 -6.72 4.06
CA PHE A 48 -1.04 -8.09 4.18
C PHE A 48 -2.01 -9.04 4.88
N ALA A 49 -2.79 -8.56 5.84
CA ALA A 49 -3.82 -9.34 6.54
C ALA A 49 -4.92 -9.83 5.59
N THR A 50 -5.10 -9.22 4.41
CA THR A 50 -6.02 -9.75 3.39
C THR A 50 -5.58 -11.10 2.83
N GLY A 51 -4.27 -11.39 2.83
CA GLY A 51 -3.67 -12.55 2.17
C GLY A 51 -3.84 -12.55 0.63
N LYS A 52 -4.43 -11.51 0.05
CA LYS A 52 -4.83 -11.43 -1.37
C LYS A 52 -4.25 -10.22 -2.09
N LEU A 53 -3.73 -9.25 -1.35
CA LEU A 53 -3.17 -8.02 -1.89
C LEU A 53 -1.65 -8.01 -1.73
N LYS A 54 -0.98 -7.31 -2.65
CA LYS A 54 0.46 -7.06 -2.65
C LYS A 54 0.74 -5.57 -2.83
N ILE A 55 1.90 -5.13 -2.35
CA ILE A 55 2.38 -3.76 -2.54
C ILE A 55 3.43 -3.79 -3.65
N MET A 56 3.27 -2.93 -4.66
CA MET A 56 4.18 -2.80 -5.80
C MET A 56 4.85 -1.43 -5.73
N LEU A 57 6.18 -1.42 -5.62
CA LEU A 57 6.96 -0.23 -5.91
C LEU A 57 7.14 -0.13 -7.42
N VAL A 58 6.55 0.90 -8.02
CA VAL A 58 6.65 1.16 -9.46
C VAL A 58 7.47 2.43 -9.66
N ASN A 59 8.78 2.27 -9.73
CA ASN A 59 9.73 3.30 -10.13
C ASN A 59 10.29 2.93 -11.52
N PRO A 60 10.55 3.89 -12.45
CA PRO A 60 11.16 3.61 -13.75
C PRO A 60 12.41 2.70 -13.74
N VAL A 61 13.12 2.65 -12.60
CA VAL A 61 14.37 1.88 -12.44
C VAL A 61 14.19 0.65 -11.55
N ILE A 62 13.16 0.60 -10.71
CA ILE A 62 12.99 -0.41 -9.67
C ILE A 62 11.56 -0.94 -9.70
N LYS A 63 11.42 -2.26 -9.88
CA LYS A 63 10.17 -2.99 -9.68
C LYS A 63 10.36 -3.95 -8.51
N LYS A 64 9.90 -3.55 -7.33
CA LYS A 64 9.88 -4.39 -6.12
C LYS A 64 8.42 -4.72 -5.79
N VAL A 65 8.17 -5.97 -5.40
CA VAL A 65 6.85 -6.45 -5.01
C VAL A 65 6.96 -7.03 -3.61
N PHE A 66 6.07 -6.62 -2.73
CA PHE A 66 5.97 -7.11 -1.36
C PHE A 66 4.65 -7.85 -1.20
N THR A 67 4.76 -9.11 -0.81
CA THR A 67 3.68 -10.08 -0.70
C THR A 67 3.48 -10.47 0.77
N PRO A 68 2.24 -10.78 1.18
CA PRO A 68 1.97 -11.23 2.54
C PRO A 68 2.76 -12.50 2.87
N GLY A 69 3.50 -12.48 3.98
CA GLY A 69 4.26 -13.63 4.47
C GLY A 69 5.68 -13.78 3.91
N GLU A 70 6.07 -12.99 2.89
CA GLU A 70 7.44 -12.95 2.37
C GLU A 70 8.19 -11.69 2.78
N ALA A 71 7.49 -10.56 2.91
CA ALA A 71 8.06 -9.28 3.33
C ALA A 71 7.68 -8.92 4.77
N ASP A 72 8.64 -8.42 5.54
CA ASP A 72 8.39 -7.80 6.84
C ASP A 72 7.88 -6.35 6.66
N VAL A 73 6.96 -5.93 7.52
CA VAL A 73 6.38 -4.57 7.50
C VAL A 73 7.47 -3.52 7.67
N GLU A 74 8.42 -3.77 8.58
CA GLU A 74 9.54 -2.84 8.80
C GLU A 74 10.44 -2.73 7.56
N GLU A 75 10.66 -3.82 6.81
CA GLU A 75 11.39 -3.79 5.54
C GLU A 75 10.66 -2.91 4.51
N VAL A 76 9.34 -3.04 4.41
CA VAL A 76 8.53 -2.20 3.51
C VAL A 76 8.64 -0.73 3.91
N ILE A 77 8.54 -0.41 5.20
CA ILE A 77 8.64 0.97 5.70
C ILE A 77 10.01 1.57 5.41
N GLU A 78 11.09 0.81 5.65
CA GLU A 78 12.46 1.26 5.36
C GLU A 78 12.67 1.49 3.86
N GLU A 79 12.15 0.61 3.00
CA GLU A 79 12.19 0.82 1.56
C GLU A 79 11.45 2.11 1.18
N VAL A 80 10.23 2.32 1.68
CA VAL A 80 9.43 3.53 1.44
C VAL A 80 10.21 4.78 1.85
N ALA A 81 10.74 4.81 3.07
CA ALA A 81 11.49 5.94 3.58
C ALA A 81 12.79 6.22 2.80
N SER A 82 13.42 5.18 2.22
CA SER A 82 14.65 5.33 1.43
C SER A 82 14.43 5.96 0.05
N GLN A 83 13.26 5.72 -0.55
CA GLN A 83 12.93 6.18 -1.90
C GLN A 83 12.13 7.49 -1.89
N ASP A 84 11.35 7.72 -0.84
CA ASP A 84 10.49 8.90 -0.65
C ASP A 84 10.52 9.35 0.82
N PRO A 85 11.58 10.05 1.25
CA PRO A 85 11.77 10.45 2.65
C PRO A 85 10.66 11.36 3.17
N ASP A 86 10.02 12.11 2.26
CA ASP A 86 8.94 13.04 2.56
C ASP A 86 7.55 12.37 2.44
N PHE A 87 7.48 11.08 2.09
CA PHE A 87 6.24 10.35 1.78
C PHE A 87 5.32 11.11 0.79
N SER A 88 5.91 11.92 -0.09
CA SER A 88 5.24 12.91 -0.93
C SER A 88 5.06 12.46 -2.38
N MET A 89 5.85 11.48 -2.82
CA MET A 89 5.86 10.89 -4.16
C MET A 89 5.57 9.40 -4.07
N MET A 90 4.35 9.08 -3.64
CA MET A 90 3.92 7.73 -3.32
C MET A 90 3.83 6.82 -4.55
N ALA A 91 4.95 6.21 -4.94
CA ALA A 91 5.07 5.26 -6.05
C ALA A 91 4.69 3.81 -5.69
N TYR A 92 3.99 3.63 -4.56
CA TYR A 92 3.58 2.33 -4.02
C TYR A 92 2.11 2.09 -4.32
N PHE A 93 1.87 1.12 -5.19
CA PHE A 93 0.54 0.73 -5.66
C PHE A 93 0.12 -0.59 -5.05
N ILE A 94 -1.17 -0.75 -4.81
CA ILE A 94 -1.76 -1.98 -4.31
C ILE A 94 -2.40 -2.72 -5.47
N ASP A 95 -2.14 -4.01 -5.57
CA ASP A 95 -2.72 -4.89 -6.59
C ASP A 95 -3.10 -6.23 -5.99
N VAL A 96 -3.92 -6.99 -6.72
CA VAL A 96 -4.34 -8.33 -6.33
C VAL A 96 -3.24 -9.34 -6.69
N ILE A 97 -3.04 -10.33 -5.83
CA ILE A 97 -2.20 -11.50 -6.11
C ILE A 97 -2.99 -12.37 -7.10
N LYS A 98 -2.44 -12.57 -8.30
CA LYS A 98 -3.03 -13.45 -9.31
C LYS A 98 -2.37 -14.82 -9.18
N ASP A 99 -3.20 -15.87 -9.22
CA ASP A 99 -2.76 -17.26 -9.32
C ASP A 99 -2.00 -17.55 -10.63
#